data_AF-A2D7E1-F1
#
_entry.id   AF-A2D7E1-F1
#
_cell.length_a   1.000
_cell.length_b   1.000
_cell.length_c   1.000
_cell.angle_alpha   90.00
_cell.angle_beta   90.00
_cell.angle_gamma   90.00
#
_symmetry.space_group_name_H-M   'P 1'
#
loop_
_entity.id
_entity.type
_entity.pdbx_description
1 polymer ?
#
loop_
_entity_poly.entity_id
_entity_poly.type
_entity_poly.pdbx_seq_one_letter_code
_entity_poly.pdbx_strand_id
1 'polypeptide(L)'
;MKVIQVQHSQKFQIFLEEKRFIDTVLHFLDTRIEAHSLILAQNCTWFKERFTCSEPIEKDSSSIYHITLPINPENSVQHLIKTIYSQKIVVSIKDAIPLLKSAEFYGCQYIVEKTSEFIEKSLTEDNVLFIVQTLSKYNLYKLGIENLQ
;
A
#
# COMPACT_ATOMS: atom_id res chain seq x y z
N MET A 1 15.29 8.58 5.72
CA MET A 1 14.31 8.44 4.62
C MET A 1 15.09 8.03 3.38
N LYS A 2 14.75 6.90 2.74
CA LYS A 2 15.37 6.46 1.47
C LYS A 2 14.31 6.52 0.37
N VAL A 3 14.74 6.87 -0.85
CA VAL A 3 13.88 6.91 -2.04
C VAL A 3 14.34 5.81 -2.98
N ILE A 4 13.44 4.88 -3.31
CA ILE A 4 13.66 3.88 -4.36
C ILE A 4 12.87 4.33 -5.58
N GLN A 5 13.58 4.63 -6.68
CA GLN A 5 12.98 5.07 -7.94
C GLN A 5 12.84 3.92 -8.92
N VAL A 6 11.72 3.85 -9.64
CA VAL A 6 11.56 2.97 -10.81
C VAL A 6 11.37 3.83 -12.06
N GLN A 7 12.06 3.45 -13.14
CA GLN A 7 12.02 4.15 -14.42
C GLN A 7 10.72 3.85 -15.19
N HIS A 8 9.73 4.74 -15.06
CA HIS A 8 8.96 5.38 -16.14
C HIS A 8 7.82 6.16 -15.47
N SER A 9 7.89 7.50 -15.48
CA SER A 9 6.90 8.35 -14.82
C SER A 9 5.55 8.26 -15.52
N GLN A 10 4.66 7.40 -15.04
CA GLN A 10 3.26 7.48 -15.42
C GLN A 10 2.68 8.78 -14.87
N LYS A 11 2.08 9.59 -15.75
CA LYS A 11 1.56 10.92 -15.45
C LYS A 11 0.29 10.90 -14.59
N PHE A 12 -0.04 9.79 -13.90
CA PHE A 12 -1.31 9.67 -13.17
C PHE A 12 -1.32 10.37 -11.82
N GLN A 13 -0.15 10.60 -11.22
CA GLN A 13 -0.03 11.33 -9.95
C GLN A 13 -0.74 12.69 -9.97
N ILE A 14 -0.61 13.44 -11.06
CA ILE A 14 -1.26 14.76 -11.18
C ILE A 14 -2.78 14.66 -11.11
N PHE A 15 -3.40 13.62 -11.68
CA PHE A 15 -4.85 13.44 -11.61
C PHE A 15 -5.32 13.11 -10.19
N LEU A 16 -4.52 12.37 -9.42
CA LEU A 16 -4.79 12.12 -8.01
C LEU A 16 -4.68 13.40 -7.18
N GLU A 17 -3.61 14.18 -7.37
CA GLU A 17 -3.37 15.43 -6.63
C GLU A 17 -4.42 16.50 -6.94
N GLU A 18 -4.83 16.62 -8.20
CA GLU A 18 -5.88 17.53 -8.67
C GLU A 18 -7.31 17.00 -8.45
N LYS A 19 -7.46 15.77 -7.90
CA LYS A 19 -8.76 15.09 -7.70
C LYS A 19 -9.61 15.00 -8.98
N ARG A 20 -8.97 14.77 -10.12
CA ARG A 20 -9.63 14.65 -11.43
C ARG A 20 -9.92 13.20 -11.74
N PHE A 21 -11.08 12.92 -12.34
CA PHE A 21 -11.50 11.58 -12.77
C PHE A 21 -11.59 10.54 -11.65
N ILE A 22 -11.75 10.99 -10.39
CA ILE A 22 -11.99 10.10 -9.25
C ILE A 22 -13.29 9.33 -9.47
N ASP A 23 -13.18 8.01 -9.48
CA ASP A 23 -14.31 7.09 -9.62
C ASP A 23 -14.43 6.17 -8.39
N THR A 24 -13.51 6.27 -7.42
CA THR A 24 -13.44 5.41 -6.25
C THR A 24 -13.07 6.19 -5.00
N VAL A 25 -13.76 5.88 -3.91
CA VAL A 25 -13.47 6.36 -2.57
C VAL A 25 -13.30 5.17 -1.64
N LEU A 26 -12.14 5.10 -1.00
CA LEU A 26 -11.79 4.08 -0.02
C LEU A 26 -12.05 4.61 1.39
N HIS A 27 -12.68 3.79 2.21
CA HIS A 27 -13.05 4.13 3.58
C HIS A 27 -12.36 3.20 4.57
N PHE A 28 -11.76 3.74 5.62
CA PHE A 28 -11.31 2.98 6.78
C PHE A 28 -11.52 3.79 8.04
N LEU A 29 -12.47 3.37 8.89
CA LEU A 29 -12.96 4.17 10.02
C LEU A 29 -13.34 5.58 9.51
N ASP A 30 -12.77 6.63 10.11
CA ASP A 30 -13.02 8.03 9.72
C ASP A 30 -12.16 8.50 8.53
N THR A 31 -11.35 7.61 7.94
CA THR A 31 -10.46 7.98 6.85
C THR A 31 -11.12 7.75 5.50
N ARG A 32 -11.07 8.80 4.67
CA ARG A 32 -11.51 8.80 3.27
C ARG A 32 -10.33 9.01 2.32
N ILE A 33 -10.15 8.12 1.33
CA ILE A 33 -9.08 8.20 0.34
C ILE A 33 -9.67 8.15 -1.07
N GLU A 34 -9.46 9.19 -1.86
CA GLU A 34 -9.91 9.27 -3.26
C GLU A 34 -8.90 8.59 -4.18
N ALA A 35 -9.38 7.85 -5.18
CA ALA A 35 -8.54 7.12 -6.13
C ALA A 35 -9.29 6.80 -7.44
N HIS A 36 -8.56 6.14 -8.35
CA HIS A 36 -9.06 5.59 -9.61
C HIS A 36 -9.07 4.06 -9.56
N SER A 37 -10.22 3.45 -9.81
CA SER A 37 -10.45 2.01 -9.78
C SER A 37 -9.50 1.26 -10.70
N LEU A 38 -9.31 1.77 -11.93
CA LEU A 38 -8.41 1.20 -12.94
C LEU A 38 -6.97 1.13 -12.45
N ILE A 39 -6.47 2.22 -11.86
CA ILE A 39 -5.09 2.29 -11.37
C ILE A 39 -4.89 1.32 -10.20
N LEU A 40 -5.86 1.24 -9.28
CA LEU A 40 -5.82 0.28 -8.17
C LEU A 40 -5.86 -1.17 -8.67
N ALA A 41 -6.79 -1.50 -9.56
CA ALA A 41 -6.95 -2.84 -10.12
C ALA A 41 -5.72 -3.31 -10.92
N GLN A 42 -5.04 -2.40 -11.61
CA GLN A 42 -3.82 -2.73 -12.35
C GLN A 42 -2.65 -3.12 -11.43
N ASN A 43 -2.57 -2.50 -10.24
CA ASN A 43 -1.40 -2.62 -9.37
C ASN A 43 -1.60 -3.54 -8.17
N CYS A 44 -2.84 -3.88 -7.83
CA CYS A 44 -3.16 -4.62 -6.61
C CYS A 44 -4.28 -5.62 -6.86
N THR A 45 -3.96 -6.91 -6.69
CA THR A 45 -4.86 -8.02 -7.02
C THR A 45 -6.17 -7.98 -6.23
N TRP A 46 -6.14 -7.60 -4.96
CA TRP A 46 -7.35 -7.49 -4.14
C TRP A 46 -8.35 -6.49 -4.72
N PHE A 47 -7.87 -5.32 -5.18
CA PHE A 47 -8.72 -4.32 -5.80
C PHE A 47 -9.25 -4.81 -7.15
N LYS A 48 -8.41 -5.47 -7.95
CA LYS A 48 -8.83 -6.08 -9.21
C LYS A 48 -9.99 -7.04 -9.02
N GLU A 49 -9.87 -7.95 -8.06
CA GLU A 49 -10.92 -8.90 -7.70
C GLU A 49 -12.15 -8.13 -7.20
N ARG A 50 -11.98 -7.19 -6.27
CA ARG A 50 -13.11 -6.43 -5.71
C ARG A 50 -13.94 -5.72 -6.78
N PHE A 51 -13.30 -5.12 -7.79
CA PHE A 51 -13.98 -4.41 -8.89
C PHE A 51 -14.56 -5.34 -9.98
N THR A 52 -14.11 -6.59 -10.08
CA THR A 52 -14.52 -7.53 -11.12
C THR A 52 -15.51 -8.59 -10.62
N CYS A 53 -15.56 -8.84 -9.31
CA CYS A 53 -16.54 -9.71 -8.68
C CYS A 53 -17.97 -9.20 -8.88
N SER A 54 -18.92 -10.13 -8.95
CA SER A 54 -20.36 -9.85 -9.10
C SER A 54 -21.02 -9.32 -7.82
N GLU A 55 -20.29 -9.30 -6.69
CA GLU A 55 -20.80 -8.71 -5.46
C GLU A 55 -20.97 -7.20 -5.61
N PRO A 56 -22.15 -6.66 -5.27
CA PRO A 56 -22.42 -5.25 -5.42
C PRO A 56 -21.39 -4.41 -4.63
N ILE A 57 -20.81 -3.43 -5.31
CA ILE A 57 -20.10 -2.32 -4.68
C ILE A 57 -21.10 -1.17 -4.60
N GLU A 58 -21.19 -0.56 -3.43
CA GLU A 58 -21.99 0.64 -3.24
C GLU A 58 -21.51 1.74 -4.20
N LYS A 59 -22.43 2.32 -4.95
CA LYS A 59 -22.19 3.49 -5.79
C LYS A 59 -23.05 4.64 -5.31
N ASP A 60 -22.47 5.84 -5.27
CA ASP A 60 -23.24 7.05 -5.02
C ASP A 60 -24.03 7.49 -6.27
N SER A 61 -24.78 8.59 -6.15
CA SER A 61 -25.53 9.19 -7.26
C SER A 61 -24.65 9.65 -8.43
N SER A 62 -23.34 9.80 -8.20
CA SER A 62 -22.33 10.18 -9.21
C SER A 62 -21.63 8.97 -9.81
N SER A 63 -22.09 7.75 -9.51
CA SER A 63 -21.48 6.47 -9.93
C SER A 63 -20.06 6.21 -9.38
N ILE A 64 -19.68 6.87 -8.29
CA ILE A 64 -18.40 6.65 -7.60
C ILE A 64 -18.51 5.38 -6.75
N TYR A 65 -17.52 4.49 -6.82
CA TYR A 65 -17.43 3.30 -5.97
C TYR A 65 -17.05 3.68 -4.53
N HIS A 66 -17.79 3.18 -3.54
CA HIS A 66 -17.45 3.29 -2.13
C HIS A 66 -16.96 1.93 -1.62
N ILE A 67 -15.69 1.84 -1.24
CA ILE A 67 -15.07 0.59 -0.79
C ILE A 67 -14.60 0.74 0.64
N THR A 68 -15.14 -0.10 1.53
CA THR A 68 -14.61 -0.25 2.89
C THR A 68 -13.35 -1.12 2.85
N LEU A 69 -12.24 -0.57 3.31
CA LEU A 69 -10.95 -1.25 3.41
C LEU A 69 -10.98 -2.25 4.57
N PRO A 70 -10.53 -3.50 4.38
CA PRO A 70 -10.47 -4.47 5.48
C PRO A 70 -9.40 -4.13 6.53
N ILE A 71 -8.28 -3.53 6.12
CA ILE A 71 -7.17 -3.15 6.99
C ILE A 71 -6.57 -1.80 6.57
N ASN A 72 -6.03 -1.04 7.51
CA ASN A 72 -5.19 0.12 7.21
C ASN A 72 -4.17 0.34 8.35
N PRO A 73 -3.17 -0.54 8.50
CA PRO A 73 -2.23 -0.47 9.60
C PRO A 73 -1.50 0.87 9.57
N GLU A 74 -1.64 1.66 10.64
CA GLU A 74 -0.95 2.95 10.80
C GLU A 74 -1.16 3.91 9.61
N ASN A 75 -2.33 3.88 8.97
CA ASN A 75 -2.67 4.71 7.79
C ASN A 75 -1.74 4.48 6.58
N SER A 76 -1.18 3.28 6.44
CA SER A 76 -0.25 2.97 5.35
C SER A 76 -0.90 2.83 3.98
N VAL A 77 -2.23 2.67 3.86
CA VAL A 77 -2.91 2.57 2.55
C VAL A 77 -2.79 3.88 1.77
N GLN A 78 -2.79 5.04 2.44
CA GLN A 78 -2.51 6.32 1.81
C GLN A 78 -1.10 6.35 1.20
N HIS A 79 -0.13 5.77 1.93
CA HIS A 79 1.24 5.66 1.45
C HIS A 79 1.34 4.67 0.27
N LEU A 80 0.65 3.54 0.36
CA LEU A 80 0.53 2.56 -0.72
C LEU A 80 0.00 3.21 -2.00
N ILE A 81 -1.09 3.98 -1.90
CA ILE A 81 -1.70 4.66 -3.05
C ILE A 81 -0.75 5.71 -3.61
N LYS A 82 -0.14 6.55 -2.77
CA LYS A 82 0.88 7.49 -3.25
C LYS A 82 1.99 6.78 -4.03
N THR A 83 2.47 5.66 -3.50
CA THR A 83 3.52 4.84 -4.13
C THR A 83 3.10 4.31 -5.49
N ILE A 84 1.87 3.79 -5.62
CA ILE A 84 1.31 3.29 -6.88
C ILE A 84 1.29 4.40 -7.94
N TYR A 85 0.86 5.61 -7.56
CA TYR A 85 0.72 6.73 -8.50
C TYR A 85 2.05 7.38 -8.86
N SER A 86 2.96 7.53 -7.89
CA SER A 86 4.26 8.14 -8.11
C SER A 86 5.31 7.18 -8.66
N GLN A 87 5.05 5.87 -8.57
CA GLN A 87 6.03 4.80 -8.86
C GLN A 87 7.34 4.97 -8.08
N LYS A 88 7.23 5.54 -6.87
CA LYS A 88 8.36 5.84 -5.97
C LYS A 88 7.99 5.36 -4.58
N ILE A 89 8.85 4.52 -4.00
CA ILE A 89 8.71 4.07 -2.62
C ILE A 89 9.58 5.00 -1.76
N VAL A 90 8.94 5.75 -0.86
CA VAL A 90 9.62 6.70 0.04
C VAL A 90 9.33 6.30 1.48
N VAL A 91 10.16 5.43 2.03
CA VAL A 91 9.94 4.83 3.35
C VAL A 91 11.06 5.13 4.33
N SER A 92 10.72 5.03 5.60
CA SER A 92 11.61 4.87 6.75
C SER A 92 11.37 3.52 7.42
N ILE A 93 12.17 3.18 8.44
CA ILE A 93 11.97 1.93 9.21
C ILE A 93 10.60 1.90 9.90
N LYS A 94 10.05 3.04 10.31
CA LYS A 94 8.81 3.11 11.08
C LYS A 94 7.58 2.74 10.25
N ASP A 95 7.56 3.14 8.98
CA ASP A 95 6.45 3.00 8.05
C ASP A 95 6.63 1.87 7.04
N ALA A 96 7.84 1.32 6.90
CA ALA A 96 8.10 0.20 5.99
C ALA A 96 7.28 -1.05 6.35
N ILE A 97 7.19 -1.44 7.63
CA ILE A 97 6.47 -2.67 8.02
C ILE A 97 4.94 -2.51 7.85
N PRO A 98 4.30 -1.41 8.28
CA PRO A 98 2.89 -1.16 7.94
C PRO A 98 2.61 -1.14 6.42
N LEU A 99 3.49 -0.50 5.64
CA LEU A 99 3.38 -0.47 4.18
C LEU A 99 3.46 -1.87 3.59
N LEU A 100 4.44 -2.67 4.03
CA LEU A 100 4.60 -4.06 3.63
C LEU A 100 3.34 -4.88 3.96
N LYS A 101 2.77 -4.72 5.16
CA LYS A 101 1.55 -5.42 5.56
C LYS A 101 0.37 -5.08 4.62
N SER A 102 0.22 -3.81 4.28
CA SER A 102 -0.81 -3.38 3.33
C SER A 102 -0.54 -3.92 1.93
N ALA A 103 0.70 -3.83 1.45
CA ALA A 103 1.08 -4.30 0.13
C ALA A 103 0.85 -5.81 -0.03
N GLU A 104 1.16 -6.63 0.98
CA GLU A 104 0.85 -8.06 0.96
C GLU A 104 -0.65 -8.32 0.93
N PHE A 105 -1.43 -7.67 1.80
CA PHE A 105 -2.87 -7.88 1.87
C PHE A 105 -3.58 -7.48 0.58
N TYR A 106 -3.23 -6.31 0.02
CA TYR A 106 -3.85 -5.81 -1.21
C TYR A 106 -3.25 -6.44 -2.49
N GLY A 107 -2.20 -7.24 -2.36
CA GLY A 107 -1.58 -7.95 -3.47
C GLY A 107 -0.78 -7.05 -4.42
N CYS A 108 -0.07 -6.05 -3.87
CA CYS A 108 0.77 -5.11 -4.64
C CYS A 108 2.24 -5.60 -4.63
N GLN A 109 2.50 -6.68 -5.38
CA GLN A 109 3.71 -7.51 -5.29
C GLN A 109 5.05 -6.74 -5.40
N TYR A 110 5.17 -5.80 -6.33
CA TYR A 110 6.38 -4.99 -6.48
C TYR A 110 6.72 -4.19 -5.21
N ILE A 111 5.70 -3.67 -4.52
CA ILE A 111 5.88 -2.90 -3.28
C ILE A 111 6.27 -3.84 -2.14
N VAL A 112 5.72 -5.05 -2.11
CA VAL A 112 6.14 -6.11 -1.17
C VAL A 112 7.64 -6.36 -1.32
N GLU A 113 8.09 -6.72 -2.52
CA GLU A 113 9.49 -7.06 -2.80
C GLU A 113 10.46 -5.93 -2.40
N LYS A 114 10.18 -4.69 -2.81
CA LYS A 114 11.05 -3.55 -2.52
C LYS A 114 11.03 -3.09 -1.08
N THR A 115 9.89 -3.19 -0.41
CA THR A 115 9.79 -2.84 1.01
C THR A 115 10.47 -3.89 1.88
N SER A 116 10.33 -5.17 1.51
CA SER A 116 11.06 -6.29 2.11
C SER A 116 12.57 -6.10 2.01
N GLU A 117 13.09 -5.89 0.79
CA GLU A 117 14.51 -5.64 0.52
C GLU A 117 15.04 -4.45 1.34
N PHE A 118 14.23 -3.38 1.48
CA PHE A 118 14.60 -2.23 2.30
C PHE A 118 14.69 -2.56 3.80
N ILE A 119 13.75 -3.33 4.35
CA ILE A 119 13.73 -3.72 5.76
C ILE A 119 14.98 -4.55 6.08
N GLU A 120 15.25 -5.59 5.28
CA GLU A 120 16.41 -6.48 5.46
C GLU A 120 17.72 -5.69 5.44
N LYS A 121 17.92 -4.82 4.44
CA LYS A 121 19.13 -3.99 4.31
C LYS A 121 19.26 -2.88 5.35
N SER A 122 18.21 -2.64 6.14
CA SER A 122 18.19 -1.58 7.15
C SER A 122 18.25 -2.14 8.57
N LEU A 123 18.37 -3.47 8.73
CA LEU A 123 18.60 -4.10 10.02
C LEU A 123 19.95 -3.65 10.61
N THR A 124 19.90 -3.24 11.87
CA THR A 124 21.05 -2.82 12.68
C THR A 124 20.79 -3.21 14.13
N GLU A 125 21.84 -3.28 14.95
CA GLU A 125 21.71 -3.56 16.39
C GLU A 125 20.73 -2.61 17.09
N ASP A 126 20.69 -1.34 16.67
CA ASP A 126 19.84 -0.30 17.26
C ASP A 126 18.35 -0.45 16.94
N ASN A 127 17.99 -1.13 15.85
CA ASN A 127 16.59 -1.19 15.37
C ASN A 127 16.01 -2.59 15.24
N VAL A 128 16.83 -3.64 15.43
CA VAL A 128 16.40 -5.04 15.27
C VAL A 128 15.24 -5.39 16.20
N LEU A 129 15.28 -4.94 17.47
CA LEU A 129 14.20 -5.20 18.42
C LEU A 129 12.87 -4.59 17.97
N PHE A 130 12.90 -3.33 17.51
CA PHE A 130 11.71 -2.64 17.00
C PHE A 130 11.14 -3.36 15.76
N ILE A 131 12.02 -3.75 14.83
CA ILE A 131 11.62 -4.44 13.59
C ILE A 131 10.97 -5.79 13.92
N VAL A 132 11.61 -6.62 14.75
CA VAL A 132 11.08 -7.92 15.15
C VAL A 132 9.72 -7.79 15.85
N GLN A 133 9.60 -6.89 16.83
CA GLN A 133 8.33 -6.65 17.52
C GLN A 133 7.21 -6.23 16.56
N THR A 134 7.52 -5.38 15.59
CA THR A 134 6.54 -4.87 14.62
C THR A 134 6.17 -5.94 13.58
N LEU A 135 7.12 -6.77 13.12
CA LEU A 135 6.84 -7.91 12.26
C LEU A 135 5.94 -8.94 12.96
N SER A 136 6.20 -9.23 14.25
CA SER A 136 5.36 -10.11 15.07
C SER A 136 3.94 -9.55 15.21
N LYS A 137 3.79 -8.24 15.50
CA LYS A 137 2.48 -7.56 15.58
C LYS A 137 1.62 -7.79 14.34
N TYR A 138 2.23 -7.83 13.14
CA TYR A 138 1.52 -7.98 11.87
C TYR A 138 1.50 -9.40 11.30
N ASN A 139 2.04 -10.37 12.05
CA ASN A 139 2.20 -11.76 11.63
C ASN A 139 3.04 -11.94 10.35
N LEU A 140 4.09 -11.11 10.18
CA LEU A 140 4.98 -11.09 9.01
C LEU A 140 6.27 -11.91 9.27
N TYR A 141 6.11 -13.16 9.68
CA TYR A 141 7.22 -13.99 10.18
C TYR A 141 8.26 -14.36 9.12
N LYS A 142 7.89 -14.37 7.84
CA LYS A 142 8.79 -14.80 6.75
C LYS A 142 10.00 -13.89 6.57
N LEU A 143 9.89 -12.60 6.88
CA LEU A 143 10.97 -11.62 6.73
C LEU A 143 11.99 -11.60 7.88
N GLY A 144 11.66 -12.20 9.02
CA GLY A 144 12.45 -12.04 10.25
C GLY A 144 13.43 -13.17 10.55
N ILE A 145 13.30 -14.35 9.91
CA ILE A 145 14.01 -15.56 10.36
C ILE A 145 15.27 -15.83 9.53
N GLU A 146 15.30 -15.47 8.25
CA GLU A 146 16.43 -15.82 7.37
C GLU A 146 17.65 -14.90 7.55
N ASN A 147 17.47 -13.70 8.11
CA ASN A 147 18.53 -12.70 8.28
C ASN A 147 19.09 -12.58 9.73
N LEU A 148 18.69 -13.48 10.63
CA LEU A 148 19.16 -13.51 12.03
C LEU A 148 20.19 -14.62 12.32
N GLN A 149 20.76 -15.24 11.28
CA GLN A 149 21.88 -16.20 11.37
C GLN A 149 23.22 -15.52 11.16
#